data_AF-A0A525JWF4-F1
#
_entry.id   AF-A0A525JWF4-F1
#
_cell.length_a   1.000
_cell.length_b   1.000
_cell.length_c   1.000
_cell.angle_alpha   90.00
_cell.angle_beta   90.00
_cell.angle_gamma   90.00
#
_symmetry.space_group_name_H-M   'P 1'
#
loop_
_entity.id
_entity.type
_entity.pdbx_description
1 polymer ?
#
loop_
_entity_poly.entity_id
_entity_poly.type
_entity_poly.pdbx_seq_one_letter_code
_entity_poly.pdbx_strand_id
1 'polypeptide(L)'
;MSWHQQFFDPIELPNGRKLVTLRDAALYITKLPKAEHDADEWQAAMQALILVAEHDGPTMLARIGMMRALHRHRPKAASAPRRKRAKAYRIVR
;
A
#
# COMPACT_ATOMS: atom_id res chain seq x y z
N MET A 1 4.36 -3.28 22.54
CA MET A 1 4.61 -2.28 21.46
C MET A 1 4.35 -2.95 20.12
N SER A 2 3.23 -2.59 19.51
CA SER A 2 2.74 -2.97 18.17
C SER A 2 3.73 -2.76 17.01
N TRP A 3 4.75 -1.91 17.15
CA TRP A 3 5.78 -1.73 16.11
C TRP A 3 6.52 -3.02 15.69
N HIS A 4 6.53 -4.04 16.56
CA HIS A 4 7.11 -5.36 16.24
C HIS A 4 6.11 -6.32 15.57
N GLN A 5 4.88 -5.86 15.34
CA GLN A 5 3.86 -6.63 14.63
C GLN A 5 4.32 -6.90 13.20
N GLN A 6 4.13 -8.14 12.78
CA GLN A 6 4.47 -8.59 11.43
C GLN A 6 3.33 -8.29 10.47
N PHE A 7 3.66 -7.97 9.24
CA PHE A 7 2.68 -7.99 8.16
C PHE A 7 2.22 -9.43 7.94
N PHE A 8 0.92 -9.62 7.74
CA PHE A 8 0.37 -10.91 7.32
C PHE A 8 1.04 -11.43 6.03
N ASP A 9 1.33 -10.51 5.10
CA ASP A 9 2.11 -10.78 3.90
C ASP A 9 3.25 -9.76 3.81
N PRO A 10 4.52 -10.19 3.90
CA PRO A 10 5.69 -9.31 3.84
C PRO A 10 5.70 -8.44 2.57
N ILE A 11 6.26 -7.24 2.69
CA ILE A 11 6.39 -6.32 1.53
C ILE A 11 7.72 -6.59 0.85
N GLU A 12 7.68 -6.97 -0.43
CA GLU A 12 8.88 -7.16 -1.24
C GLU A 12 9.34 -5.83 -1.84
N LEU A 13 10.60 -5.48 -1.57
CA LEU A 13 11.24 -4.28 -2.11
C LEU A 13 11.85 -4.57 -3.49
N PRO A 14 12.04 -3.54 -4.34
CA PRO A 14 12.68 -3.68 -5.65
C PRO A 14 14.09 -4.28 -5.62
N ASN A 15 14.77 -4.18 -4.47
CA ASN A 15 16.10 -4.75 -4.25
C ASN A 15 16.08 -6.21 -3.74
N GLY A 16 14.91 -6.85 -3.70
CA GLY A 16 14.73 -8.23 -3.23
C GLY A 16 14.67 -8.40 -1.71
N ARG A 17 14.84 -7.32 -0.92
CA ARG A 17 14.65 -7.38 0.53
C ARG A 17 13.17 -7.43 0.87
N LYS A 18 12.84 -8.09 1.99
CA LYS A 18 11.46 -8.15 2.51
C LYS A 18 11.34 -7.34 3.78
N LEU A 19 10.31 -6.50 3.86
CA LEU A 19 9.91 -5.82 5.09
C LEU A 19 8.89 -6.70 5.80
N VAL A 20 9.29 -7.24 6.95
CA VAL A 20 8.48 -8.22 7.69
C VAL A 20 7.67 -7.53 8.77
N THR A 21 8.22 -6.52 9.43
CA THR A 21 7.57 -5.81 10.54
C THR A 21 7.21 -4.36 10.21
N LEU A 22 6.27 -3.78 10.97
CA LEU A 22 5.97 -2.35 10.90
C LEU A 22 7.20 -1.50 11.18
N ARG A 23 8.06 -1.93 12.11
CA ARG A 23 9.35 -1.29 12.40
C ARG A 23 10.30 -1.32 11.20
N ASP A 24 10.38 -2.43 10.48
CA ASP A 24 11.20 -2.52 9.26
C ASP A 24 10.72 -1.52 8.21
N ALA A 25 9.40 -1.40 8.04
CA ALA A 25 8.81 -0.42 7.12
C ALA A 25 9.09 1.02 7.56
N ALA A 26 8.94 1.36 8.84
CA ALA A 26 9.28 2.68 9.35
C ALA A 26 10.78 3.02 9.14
N LEU A 27 11.67 2.06 9.42
CA LEU A 27 13.11 2.20 9.19
C LEU A 27 13.47 2.32 7.71
N TYR A 28 12.66 1.75 6.83
CA TYR A 28 12.84 1.90 5.39
C TYR A 28 12.49 3.34 4.97
N ILE A 29 11.34 3.86 5.41
CA ILE A 29 10.90 5.22 5.06
C ILE A 29 11.91 6.27 5.56
N THR A 30 12.40 6.16 6.79
CA THR A 30 13.35 7.13 7.35
C THR A 30 14.71 7.16 6.65
N LYS A 31 15.05 6.13 5.87
CA LYS A 31 16.28 6.05 5.07
C LYS A 31 16.11 6.58 3.65
N LEU A 32 14.89 6.94 3.24
CA LEU A 32 14.65 7.47 1.91
C LEU A 32 15.26 8.87 1.75
N PRO A 33 15.68 9.24 0.54
CA PRO A 33 16.02 10.63 0.22
C PRO A 33 14.84 11.55 0.52
N LYS A 34 15.12 12.79 0.94
CA LYS A 34 14.08 13.76 1.31
C LYS A 34 12.99 13.95 0.24
N ALA A 35 13.37 13.96 -1.04
CA ALA A 35 12.42 14.09 -2.15
C ALA A 35 11.47 12.88 -2.32
N GLU A 36 11.88 11.69 -1.90
CA GLU A 36 11.00 10.53 -1.83
C GLU A 36 10.14 10.63 -0.56
N HIS A 37 10.77 10.88 0.58
CA HIS A 37 10.10 10.97 1.88
C HIS A 37 8.95 12.00 1.90
N ASP A 38 9.15 13.16 1.28
CA ASP A 38 8.18 14.26 1.25
C ASP A 38 7.06 14.05 0.22
N ALA A 39 7.09 12.97 -0.58
CA ALA A 39 6.02 12.67 -1.51
C ALA A 39 4.75 12.21 -0.78
N ASP A 40 3.58 12.61 -1.29
CA ASP A 40 2.28 12.32 -0.68
C ASP A 40 2.05 10.83 -0.43
N GLU A 41 2.50 9.95 -1.33
CA GLU A 41 2.35 8.51 -1.16
C GLU A 41 3.18 7.96 0.02
N TRP A 42 4.39 8.50 0.22
CA TRP A 42 5.26 8.12 1.33
C TRP A 42 4.76 8.68 2.67
N GLN A 43 4.22 9.91 2.67
CA GLN A 43 3.57 10.47 3.85
C GLN A 43 2.32 9.68 4.24
N ALA A 44 1.48 9.31 3.26
CA ALA A 44 0.31 8.47 3.50
C ALA A 44 0.70 7.07 4.02
N ALA A 45 1.79 6.49 3.52
CA ALA A 45 2.33 5.23 4.02
C ALA A 45 2.79 5.35 5.49
N MET A 46 3.47 6.45 5.84
CA MET A 46 3.90 6.71 7.21
C MET A 46 2.69 6.90 8.16
N GLN A 47 1.67 7.66 7.76
CA GLN A 47 0.45 7.81 8.55
C GLN A 47 -0.27 6.48 8.77
N ALA A 48 -0.35 5.65 7.73
CA ALA A 48 -0.93 4.30 7.86
C ALA A 48 -0.13 3.41 8.81
N LEU A 49 1.21 3.50 8.82
CA LEU A 49 2.06 2.79 9.77
C LEU A 49 1.81 3.25 11.21
N ILE A 50 1.75 4.57 11.45
CA ILE A 50 1.47 5.15 12.76
C ILE A 50 0.10 4.70 13.25
N LEU A 51 -0.95 4.79 12.41
CA LEU A 51 -2.30 4.40 12.80
C LEU A 51 -2.38 2.92 13.20
N VAL A 52 -1.73 2.04 12.44
CA VAL A 52 -1.69 0.61 12.75
C VAL A 52 -0.92 0.37 14.06
N ALA A 53 0.22 1.04 14.26
CA ALA A 53 0.99 0.89 15.47
C ALA A 53 0.24 1.44 16.70
N GLU A 54 -0.40 2.60 16.62
CA GLU A 54 -1.02 3.20 17.80
C GLU A 54 -2.37 2.56 18.17
N HIS A 55 -3.08 1.98 17.22
CA HIS A 55 -4.46 1.51 17.44
C HIS A 55 -4.62 0.00 17.23
N ASP A 56 -3.51 -0.75 17.15
CA ASP A 56 -3.50 -2.19 16.83
C ASP A 56 -4.36 -2.51 15.59
N GLY A 57 -4.28 -1.62 14.59
CA GLY A 57 -5.09 -1.69 13.38
C GLY A 57 -4.70 -2.85 12.46
N PRO A 58 -5.51 -3.13 11.42
CA PRO A 58 -5.17 -4.17 10.45
C PRO A 58 -3.90 -3.79 9.68
N THR A 59 -2.86 -4.63 9.76
CA THR A 59 -1.55 -4.41 9.09
C THR A 59 -1.66 -4.27 7.58
N MET A 60 -2.77 -4.70 6.99
CA MET A 60 -3.06 -4.54 5.58
C MET A 60 -3.16 -3.06 5.16
N LEU A 61 -3.61 -2.16 6.05
CA LEU A 61 -3.66 -0.73 5.77
C LEU A 61 -2.26 -0.16 5.53
N ALA A 62 -1.34 -0.41 6.46
CA ALA A 62 0.07 -0.04 6.33
C ALA A 62 0.71 -0.67 5.09
N ARG A 63 0.40 -1.95 4.80
CA ARG A 63 0.88 -2.63 3.60
C ARG A 63 0.42 -1.94 2.31
N ILE A 64 -0.85 -1.55 2.21
CA ILE A 64 -1.39 -0.85 1.04
C ILE A 64 -0.70 0.49 0.85
N GLY A 65 -0.48 1.25 1.93
CA GLY A 65 0.27 2.51 1.89
C GLY A 65 1.67 2.31 1.31
N MET A 66 2.43 1.36 1.86
CA MET A 66 3.78 1.03 1.38
C MET A 66 3.79 0.60 -0.09
N MET A 67 2.85 -0.26 -0.51
CA MET A 67 2.77 -0.72 -1.89
C MET A 67 2.46 0.41 -2.88
N ARG A 68 1.63 1.39 -2.48
CA ARG A 68 1.36 2.58 -3.30
C ARG A 68 2.59 3.46 -3.43
N ALA A 69 3.30 3.68 -2.32
CA ALA A 69 4.51 4.50 -2.31
C ALA A 69 5.64 3.87 -3.15
N LEU A 70 5.85 2.56 -3.02
CA LEU A 70 6.85 1.81 -3.82
C LEU A 70 6.54 1.85 -5.32
N HIS A 71 5.26 1.91 -5.70
CA HIS A 71 4.84 1.95 -7.09
C HIS A 71 4.55 3.36 -7.63
N ARG A 72 4.91 4.43 -6.91
CA ARG A 72 4.58 5.81 -7.32
C ARG A 72 5.07 6.21 -8.70
N HIS A 73 6.23 5.67 -9.12
CA HIS A 73 6.84 5.96 -10.41
C HIS A 73 6.33 5.06 -11.55
N ARG A 74 5.42 4.13 -11.27
CA ARG A 74 4.82 3.29 -12.32
C ARG A 74 3.76 4.11 -13.07
N PRO A 75 3.77 4.12 -14.42
CA PRO A 75 2.70 4.74 -15.17
C PRO A 75 1.37 4.08 -14.77
N LYS A 76 0.40 4.91 -14.38
CA LYS A 76 -0.94 4.44 -14.01
C LYS A 76 -1.48 3.64 -15.18
N ALA A 77 -1.82 2.37 -14.93
CA ALA A 77 -2.37 1.50 -15.97
C ALA A 77 -3.57 2.21 -16.62
N ALA A 78 -3.60 2.20 -17.95
CA ALA A 78 -4.71 2.79 -18.70
C ALA A 78 -6.03 2.22 -18.16
N SER A 79 -6.96 3.10 -17.78
CA SER A 79 -8.25 2.68 -17.28
C SER A 79 -8.95 1.83 -18.35
N ALA A 80 -9.16 0.55 -18.06
CA ALA A 80 -10.00 -0.28 -18.91
C ALA A 80 -11.39 0.37 -19.02
N PRO A 81 -12.03 0.39 -20.20
CA PRO A 81 -13.34 0.97 -20.34
C PRO A 81 -14.31 0.28 -19.37
N ARG A 82 -14.97 1.09 -18.54
CA ARG A 82 -15.96 0.62 -17.57
C ARG A 82 -17.07 -0.13 -18.31
N ARG A 83 -17.06 -1.46 -18.24
CA ARG A 83 -18.09 -2.31 -18.85
C ARG A 83 -19.42 -2.08 -18.12
N LYS A 84 -20.38 -1.44 -18.79
CA LYS A 84 -21.78 -1.39 -18.32
C LYS A 84 -22.41 -2.76 -18.55
N ARG A 85 -23.11 -3.29 -17.54
CA ARG A 85 -23.88 -4.53 -17.68
C ARG A 85 -25.00 -4.31 -18.70
N ALA A 86 -25.04 -5.11 -19.77
CA ALA A 86 -26.12 -5.03 -20.77
C ALA A 86 -27.46 -5.43 -20.12
N LYS A 87 -28.55 -4.72 -20.46
CA LYS A 87 -29.91 -5.12 -20.03
C LYS A 87 -30.29 -6.39 -20.78
N ALA A 88 -30.60 -7.45 -20.04
CA ALA A 88 -31.16 -8.68 -20.60
C ALA A 88 -32.66 -8.51 -20.79
N TYR A 89 -33.14 -8.63 -22.03
CA TYR A 89 -34.56 -8.76 -22.32
C TYR A 89 -34.88 -10.23 -22.55
N ARG A 90 -35.94 -10.71 -21.88
CA ARG A 90 -36.45 -12.08 -22.05
C ARG A 90 -37.53 -12.04 -23.12
N ILE A 91 -37.32 -12.76 -24.23
CA ILE A 91 -38.35 -12.94 -25.24
C ILE A 91 -39.36 -13.94 -24.67
N VAL A 92 -40.60 -13.50 -24.49
CA VAL A 92 -41.73 -14.40 -24.21
C VAL A 92 -42.26 -14.86 -25.57
N ARG A 93 -42.31 -16.17 -25.79
CA ARG A 93 -42.88 -16.81 -26.99
C ARG A 93 -44.20 -17.45 -26.62
#